data_AF-A0A1Z5H887-F1
#
_entry.id   AF-A0A1Z5H887-F1
#
_cell.length_a   1.000
_cell.length_b   1.000
_cell.length_c   1.000
_cell.angle_alpha   90.00
_cell.angle_beta   90.00
_cell.angle_gamma   90.00
#
_symmetry.space_group_name_H-M   'P 1'
#
loop_
_entity.id
_entity.type
_entity.pdbx_description
1 polymer ?
#
loop_
_entity_poly.entity_id
_entity_poly.type
_entity_poly.pdbx_seq_one_letter_code
_entity_poly.pdbx_strand_id
1 'polypeptide(L)'
;MYYDARQPETLSTLMGAAINSDGFCIVDSGGNRPKFDKWIAESVDLVLMPVIPDPEGVDMAIKHMQQLEEYGAKNVRFIMNMVSSNENEHLRDFREYFSKLPEGKIIGKIKKVAAVKRLRESDIEPFKTPPSNVNNLSRALYFTVKAALEKIEGKEIEAE
;
A
#
# COMPACT_ATOMS: atom_id res chain seq x y z
N MET A 1 -9.82 8.09 12.25
CA MET A 1 -10.05 7.21 13.41
C MET A 1 -9.05 6.06 13.26
N TYR A 2 -8.01 6.01 14.10
CA TYR A 2 -6.99 4.96 14.06
C TYR A 2 -7.39 3.90 15.08
N TYR A 3 -7.63 2.67 14.61
CA TYR A 3 -7.97 1.55 15.46
C TYR A 3 -6.79 0.60 15.51
N ASP A 4 -6.30 0.34 16.72
CA ASP A 4 -5.23 -0.61 16.97
C ASP A 4 -5.75 -2.04 16.85
N ALA A 5 -5.43 -2.68 15.72
CA ALA A 5 -5.98 -3.95 15.27
C ALA A 5 -5.20 -5.18 15.77
N ARG A 6 -4.50 -5.09 16.91
CA ARG A 6 -3.68 -6.19 17.45
C ARG A 6 -4.47 -7.44 17.84
N GLN A 7 -5.80 -7.37 17.98
CA GLN A 7 -6.67 -8.51 18.24
C GLN A 7 -7.62 -8.78 17.05
N PRO A 8 -7.52 -9.96 16.40
CA PRO A 8 -8.33 -10.29 15.21
C PRO A 8 -9.84 -10.17 15.41
N GLU A 9 -10.35 -10.53 16.58
CA GLU A 9 -11.78 -10.52 16.90
C GLU A 9 -12.33 -9.08 16.98
N THR A 10 -11.52 -8.16 17.51
CA THR A 10 -11.84 -6.73 17.56
C THR A 10 -11.84 -6.11 16.16
N LEU A 11 -10.92 -6.53 15.30
CA LEU A 11 -10.80 -6.05 13.93
C LEU A 11 -12.00 -6.45 13.06
N SER A 12 -12.47 -7.69 13.15
CA SER A 12 -13.66 -8.16 12.43
C SER A 12 -14.92 -7.36 12.80
N THR A 13 -15.10 -7.08 14.09
CA THR A 13 -16.24 -6.29 14.59
C THR A 13 -16.19 -4.84 14.10
N LEU A 14 -15.00 -4.23 14.12
CA LEU A 14 -14.79 -2.86 13.64
C LEU A 14 -14.98 -2.75 12.12
N MET A 15 -14.51 -3.74 11.36
CA MET A 15 -14.73 -3.79 9.91
C MET A 15 -16.21 -3.92 9.57
N GLY A 16 -16.94 -4.79 10.27
CA GLY A 16 -18.39 -4.94 10.11
C GLY A 16 -19.16 -3.62 10.26
N ALA A 17 -18.73 -2.77 11.20
CA ALA A 17 -19.31 -1.44 11.41
C ALA A 17 -18.88 -0.41 10.35
N ALA A 18 -17.69 -0.56 9.76
CA ALA A 18 -17.12 0.37 8.79
C ALA A 18 -17.59 0.14 7.33
N ILE A 19 -18.14 -1.03 7.01
CA ILE A 19 -18.62 -1.40 5.66
C ILE A 19 -19.66 -0.41 5.10
N ASN A 20 -20.42 0.27 5.96
CA ASN A 20 -21.48 1.21 5.54
C ASN A 20 -21.01 2.68 5.48
N SER A 21 -19.70 2.94 5.47
CA SER A 21 -19.14 4.30 5.40
C SER A 21 -18.41 4.56 4.09
N ASP A 22 -18.59 5.77 3.53
CA ASP A 22 -17.84 6.20 2.35
C ASP A 22 -16.34 6.32 2.67
N GLY A 23 -15.49 5.70 1.83
CA GLY A 23 -14.03 5.82 1.91
C GLY A 23 -13.29 4.48 1.91
N PHE A 24 -12.00 4.52 2.25
CA PHE A 24 -11.18 3.32 2.36
C PHE A 24 -11.03 2.89 3.82
N CYS A 25 -11.24 1.59 4.09
CA CYS A 25 -10.80 0.96 5.32
C CYS A 25 -9.37 0.44 5.12
N ILE A 26 -8.37 1.10 5.74
CA ILE A 26 -6.96 0.73 5.61
C ILE A 26 -6.55 -0.12 6.82
N VAL A 27 -6.06 -1.32 6.56
CA VAL A 27 -5.49 -2.20 7.59
C VAL A 27 -3.97 -2.23 7.42
N ASP A 28 -3.24 -1.76 8.43
CA ASP A 28 -1.79 -1.87 8.50
C ASP A 28 -1.40 -3.20 9.16
N SER A 29 -0.94 -4.16 8.36
CA SER A 29 -0.72 -5.53 8.84
C SER A 29 0.61 -5.75 9.55
N GLY A 30 1.60 -4.88 9.35
CA GLY A 30 2.99 -5.08 9.78
C GLY A 30 3.72 -6.26 9.11
N GLY A 31 3.01 -7.16 8.42
CA GLY A 31 3.51 -8.33 7.70
C GLY A 31 4.10 -9.45 8.56
N ASN A 32 4.39 -10.59 7.92
CA ASN A 32 5.09 -11.75 8.50
C ASN A 32 4.42 -12.32 9.77
N ARG A 33 3.09 -12.42 9.74
CA ARG A 33 2.25 -12.96 10.81
C ARG A 33 1.27 -13.97 10.20
N PRO A 34 1.66 -15.25 10.03
CA PRO A 34 0.92 -16.18 9.17
C PRO A 34 -0.59 -16.28 9.42
N LYS A 35 -1.04 -16.27 10.69
CA LYS A 35 -2.47 -16.27 11.02
C LYS A 35 -3.19 -14.99 10.61
N PHE A 36 -2.53 -13.85 10.80
CA PHE A 36 -3.07 -12.54 10.44
C PHE A 36 -3.02 -12.32 8.93
N ASP A 37 -1.93 -12.73 8.27
CA ASP A 37 -1.77 -12.65 6.82
C ASP A 37 -2.82 -13.49 6.09
N LYS A 38 -3.15 -14.68 6.63
CA LYS A 38 -4.27 -15.48 6.13
C LYS A 38 -5.60 -14.74 6.27
N TRP A 39 -5.88 -14.16 7.43
CA TRP A 39 -7.09 -13.37 7.63
C TRP A 39 -7.16 -12.16 6.69
N ILE A 40 -6.04 -11.45 6.47
CA ILE A 40 -5.94 -10.36 5.50
C ILE A 40 -6.30 -10.86 4.11
N ALA A 41 -5.69 -11.95 3.67
CA ALA A 41 -5.92 -12.53 2.34
C ALA A 41 -7.40 -12.85 2.08
N GLU A 42 -8.12 -13.27 3.12
CA GLU A 42 -9.55 -13.62 3.05
C GLU A 42 -10.49 -12.41 3.19
N SER A 43 -10.03 -11.30 3.79
CA SER A 43 -10.93 -10.23 4.28
C SER A 43 -10.83 -8.91 3.52
N VAL A 44 -9.80 -8.70 2.70
CA VAL A 44 -9.58 -7.41 2.01
C VAL A 44 -9.77 -7.52 0.50
N ASP A 45 -10.29 -6.45 -0.11
CA ASP A 45 -10.49 -6.38 -1.56
C ASP A 45 -9.17 -6.25 -2.33
N LEU A 46 -8.15 -5.64 -1.70
CA LEU A 46 -6.86 -5.30 -2.28
C LEU A 46 -5.77 -5.29 -1.20
N VAL A 47 -4.69 -6.04 -1.43
CA VAL A 47 -3.44 -5.93 -0.67
C VAL A 47 -2.46 -5.04 -1.44
N LEU A 48 -1.97 -4.01 -0.76
CA LEU A 48 -0.93 -3.12 -1.29
C LEU A 48 0.42 -3.43 -0.64
N MET A 49 1.42 -3.71 -1.47
CA MET A 49 2.79 -3.94 -1.03
C MET A 49 3.69 -2.78 -1.50
N PRO A 50 3.97 -1.80 -0.63
CA PRO A 50 4.94 -0.77 -0.94
C PRO A 50 6.36 -1.36 -0.89
N VAL A 51 7.09 -1.28 -2.02
CA VAL A 51 8.44 -1.84 -2.15
C VAL A 51 9.44 -0.72 -2.34
N ILE A 52 10.54 -0.73 -1.58
CA ILE A 52 11.67 0.18 -1.77
C ILE A 52 12.73 -0.49 -2.67
N PRO A 53 13.60 0.27 -3.35
CA PRO A 53 14.62 -0.30 -4.23
C PRO A 53 15.78 -0.87 -3.42
N ASP A 54 15.54 -2.00 -2.75
CA ASP A 54 16.54 -2.75 -2.01
C ASP A 54 16.41 -4.26 -2.33
N PRO A 55 17.53 -5.02 -2.35
CA PRO A 55 17.49 -6.43 -2.71
C PRO A 55 16.59 -7.27 -1.79
N GLU A 56 16.71 -7.09 -0.48
CA GLU A 56 15.98 -7.88 0.52
C GLU A 56 14.49 -7.54 0.50
N GLY A 57 14.14 -6.26 0.43
CA GLY A 57 12.75 -5.82 0.36
C GLY A 57 12.02 -6.29 -0.88
N VAL A 58 12.69 -6.34 -2.05
CA VAL A 58 12.09 -6.92 -3.27
C VAL A 58 11.85 -8.42 -3.11
N ASP A 59 12.85 -9.17 -2.67
CA ASP A 59 12.74 -10.63 -2.53
C ASP A 59 11.68 -11.01 -1.47
N MET A 60 11.64 -10.27 -0.35
CA MET A 60 10.61 -10.44 0.68
C MET A 60 9.21 -10.11 0.15
N ALA A 61 9.07 -9.02 -0.61
CA ALA A 61 7.76 -8.64 -1.16
C ALA A 61 7.23 -9.70 -2.15
N ILE A 62 8.10 -10.29 -2.98
CA ILE A 62 7.72 -11.37 -3.90
C ILE A 62 7.31 -12.63 -3.12
N LYS A 63 8.08 -13.04 -2.12
CA LYS A 63 7.74 -14.21 -1.28
C LYS A 63 6.43 -14.00 -0.53
N HIS A 64 6.24 -12.82 0.04
CA HIS A 64 5.02 -12.50 0.78
C HIS A 64 3.80 -12.43 -0.15
N MET A 65 3.96 -11.93 -1.38
CA MET A 65 2.92 -12.02 -2.40
C MET A 65 2.46 -13.46 -2.61
N GLN A 66 3.41 -14.36 -2.86
CA GLN A 66 3.13 -15.77 -3.13
C GLN A 66 2.39 -16.41 -1.96
N GLN A 67 2.83 -16.15 -0.73
CA GLN A 67 2.18 -16.65 0.48
C GLN A 67 0.73 -16.13 0.63
N LEU A 68 0.48 -14.84 0.36
CA LEU A 68 -0.87 -14.28 0.42
C LEU A 68 -1.78 -14.86 -0.66
N GLU A 69 -1.25 -15.09 -1.87
CA GLU A 69 -1.98 -15.74 -2.95
C GLU A 69 -2.31 -17.20 -2.62
N GLU A 70 -1.39 -17.93 -1.96
CA GLU A 70 -1.64 -19.27 -1.42
C GLU A 70 -2.73 -19.26 -0.33
N TYR A 71 -2.83 -18.18 0.45
CA TYR A 71 -3.93 -17.96 1.40
C TYR A 71 -5.24 -17.49 0.75
N GLY A 72 -5.26 -17.28 -0.57
CA GLY A 72 -6.47 -16.94 -1.32
C GLY A 72 -6.64 -15.46 -1.66
N ALA A 73 -5.65 -14.61 -1.38
CA ALA A 73 -5.69 -13.20 -1.77
C ALA A 73 -5.75 -13.08 -3.30
N LYS A 74 -6.84 -12.52 -3.82
CA LYS A 74 -7.06 -12.39 -5.28
C LYS A 74 -6.32 -11.18 -5.87
N ASN A 75 -6.18 -10.13 -5.07
CA ASN A 75 -5.71 -8.83 -5.54
C ASN A 75 -4.54 -8.36 -4.70
N VAL A 76 -3.36 -8.91 -4.98
CA VAL A 76 -2.11 -8.40 -4.43
C VAL A 76 -1.43 -7.52 -5.48
N ARG A 77 -1.09 -6.28 -5.12
CA ARG A 77 -0.49 -5.27 -6.00
C ARG A 77 0.71 -4.59 -5.35
N PHE A 78 1.67 -4.20 -6.18
CA PHE A 78 2.88 -3.50 -5.77
C PHE A 78 2.78 -2.01 -6.02
N ILE A 79 3.40 -1.23 -5.14
CA ILE A 79 3.68 0.18 -5.34
C ILE A 79 5.18 0.39 -5.23
N MET A 80 5.79 0.95 -6.27
CA MET A 80 7.19 1.36 -6.21
C MET A 80 7.30 2.56 -5.27
N ASN A 81 7.85 2.37 -4.09
CA ASN A 81 7.98 3.39 -3.07
C ASN A 81 9.38 4.02 -3.11
N MET A 82 9.50 5.24 -2.58
CA MET A 82 10.77 5.96 -2.45
C MET A 82 11.51 6.18 -3.78
N VAL A 83 10.77 6.28 -4.89
CA VAL A 83 11.36 6.44 -6.23
C VAL A 83 12.08 7.78 -6.33
N SER A 84 13.36 7.73 -6.73
CA SER A 84 14.19 8.93 -6.88
C SER A 84 13.65 9.87 -7.97
N SER A 85 13.85 11.17 -7.77
CA SER A 85 13.64 12.20 -8.79
C SER A 85 14.85 12.36 -9.72
N ASN A 86 16.01 11.80 -9.35
CA ASN A 86 17.17 11.73 -10.22
C ASN A 86 16.94 10.61 -11.25
N GLU A 87 17.00 10.92 -12.53
CA GLU A 87 16.71 9.98 -13.62
C GLU A 87 17.69 8.80 -13.67
N ASN A 88 18.98 9.04 -13.43
CA ASN A 88 19.98 7.97 -13.44
C ASN A 88 19.79 7.00 -12.26
N GLU A 89 19.51 7.53 -11.07
CA GLU A 89 19.19 6.71 -9.89
C GLU A 89 17.89 5.93 -10.12
N HIS A 90 16.84 6.58 -10.66
CA HIS A 90 15.59 5.92 -11.02
C HIS A 90 15.79 4.75 -11.99
N LEU A 91 16.52 4.97 -13.08
CA LEU A 91 16.76 3.95 -14.11
C LEU A 91 17.58 2.77 -13.57
N ARG A 92 18.57 3.07 -12.72
CA ARG A 92 19.34 2.05 -12.02
C ARG A 92 18.45 1.24 -11.09
N ASP A 93 17.70 1.92 -10.21
CA ASP A 93 16.83 1.28 -9.23
C ASP A 93 15.75 0.42 -9.89
N PHE A 94 15.18 0.91 -10.99
CA PHE A 94 14.24 0.15 -11.79
C PHE A 94 14.89 -1.14 -12.33
N ARG A 95 16.06 -1.01 -12.96
CA ARG A 95 16.74 -2.15 -13.58
C ARG A 95 17.18 -3.19 -12.55
N GLU A 96 17.73 -2.76 -11.41
CA GLU A 96 18.29 -3.65 -10.39
C GLU A 96 17.23 -4.27 -9.46
N TYR A 97 16.13 -3.56 -9.20
CA TYR A 97 15.15 -3.92 -8.17
C TYR A 97 13.74 -4.05 -8.73
N PHE A 98 13.15 -2.96 -9.21
CA PHE A 98 11.71 -2.96 -9.53
C PHE A 98 11.34 -3.82 -10.75
N SER A 99 12.27 -4.04 -11.69
CA SER A 99 12.10 -4.92 -12.85
C SER A 99 11.85 -6.39 -12.47
N LYS A 100 12.19 -6.78 -11.23
CA LYS A 100 11.96 -8.13 -10.71
C LYS A 100 10.53 -8.32 -10.21
N LEU A 101 9.80 -7.24 -9.96
CA LEU A 101 8.39 -7.31 -9.56
C LEU A 101 7.55 -7.71 -10.77
N PRO A 102 6.51 -8.56 -10.61
CA PRO A 102 5.61 -8.91 -11.70
C PRO A 102 4.95 -7.67 -12.31
N GLU A 103 5.25 -7.37 -13.58
CA GLU A 103 4.88 -6.12 -14.26
C GLU A 103 3.37 -5.82 -14.16
N GLY A 104 2.52 -6.82 -14.42
CA GLY A 104 1.05 -6.69 -14.35
C GLY A 104 0.49 -6.48 -12.94
N LYS A 105 1.31 -6.52 -11.89
CA LYS A 105 0.92 -6.28 -10.50
C LYS A 105 1.37 -4.92 -9.96
N ILE A 106 2.20 -4.17 -10.70
CA ILE A 106 2.64 -2.83 -10.29
C ILE A 106 1.54 -1.82 -10.69
N ILE A 107 0.96 -1.11 -9.71
CA ILE A 107 -0.14 -0.17 -9.98
C ILE A 107 0.29 1.30 -9.96
N GLY A 108 1.48 1.60 -9.46
CA GLY A 108 1.97 2.97 -9.42
C GLY A 108 3.30 3.15 -8.71
N LYS A 109 3.73 4.40 -8.65
CA LYS A 109 4.97 4.83 -8.00
C LYS A 109 4.77 6.05 -7.11
N ILE A 110 5.46 6.05 -5.98
CA ILE A 110 5.48 7.13 -4.98
C ILE A 110 6.90 7.69 -4.93
N LYS A 111 7.02 8.99 -5.16
CA LYS A 111 8.32 9.68 -5.18
C LYS A 111 8.89 9.80 -3.77
N LYS A 112 10.21 9.79 -3.67
CA LYS A 112 10.95 10.09 -2.45
C LYS A 112 10.73 11.55 -2.03
N VAL A 113 10.10 11.78 -0.87
CA VAL A 113 9.90 13.10 -0.28
C VAL A 113 10.42 13.11 1.15
N ALA A 114 11.44 13.94 1.41
CA ALA A 114 12.08 14.03 2.73
C ALA A 114 11.12 14.47 3.83
N ALA A 115 10.15 15.34 3.51
CA ALA A 115 9.18 15.87 4.46
C ALA A 115 8.29 14.81 5.11
N VAL A 116 8.15 13.62 4.52
CA VAL A 116 7.41 12.49 5.12
C VAL A 116 8.05 12.04 6.45
N LYS A 117 9.35 12.29 6.67
CA LYS A 117 10.02 12.00 7.95
C LYS A 117 9.36 12.71 9.13
N ARG A 118 8.80 13.90 8.91
CA ARG A 118 8.11 14.67 9.97
C ARG A 118 6.84 14.00 10.46
N LEU A 119 6.23 13.16 9.63
CA LEU A 119 5.05 12.36 10.01
C LEU A 119 5.39 11.18 10.92
N ARG A 120 6.68 10.94 11.20
CA ARG A 120 7.16 9.93 12.16
C ARG A 120 7.60 10.55 13.48
N GLU A 121 7.60 11.88 13.56
CA GLU A 121 7.93 12.59 14.79
C GLU A 121 6.76 12.44 15.79
N SER A 122 7.05 12.58 17.08
CA SER A 122 6.03 12.41 18.12
C SER A 122 4.93 13.48 18.00
N ASP A 123 3.68 13.08 18.15
CA ASP A 123 2.48 13.95 18.08
C ASP A 123 2.34 14.93 19.28
N ILE A 124 3.45 15.27 19.95
CA ILE A 124 3.46 16.20 21.10
C ILE A 124 2.99 17.59 20.65
N GLU A 125 3.25 17.97 19.39
CA GLU A 125 2.67 19.17 18.79
C GLU A 125 1.48 18.82 17.88
N PRO A 126 0.43 19.67 17.83
CA PRO A 126 -0.68 19.51 16.91
C PRO A 126 -0.19 19.33 15.46
N PHE A 127 -0.84 18.40 14.75
CA PHE A 127 -0.49 18.02 13.39
C PHE A 127 -0.45 19.25 12.46
N LYS A 128 0.75 19.74 12.15
CA LYS A 128 0.93 20.82 11.19
C LYS A 128 0.52 20.31 9.82
N THR A 129 -0.27 21.10 9.09
CA THR A 129 -0.68 20.77 7.72
C THR A 129 0.53 20.27 6.92
N PRO A 130 0.46 19.06 6.32
CA PRO A 130 1.60 18.52 5.60
C PRO A 130 1.99 19.46 4.46
N PRO A 131 3.29 19.58 4.14
CA PRO A 131 3.73 20.37 3.00
C PRO A 131 3.08 19.89 1.70
N SER A 132 2.90 20.79 0.72
CA SER A 132 2.16 20.50 -0.51
C SER A 132 2.65 19.27 -1.27
N ASN A 133 3.96 18.97 -1.21
CA ASN A 133 4.52 17.77 -1.84
C ASN A 133 4.06 16.47 -1.16
N VAL A 134 3.85 16.46 0.16
CA VAL A 134 3.28 15.31 0.89
C VAL A 134 1.81 15.14 0.52
N ASN A 135 1.03 16.24 0.49
CA ASN A 135 -0.38 16.19 0.07
C ASN A 135 -0.54 15.65 -1.35
N ASN A 136 0.36 16.06 -2.27
CA ASN A 136 0.34 15.56 -3.64
C ASN A 136 0.69 14.08 -3.73
N LEU A 137 1.59 13.56 -2.89
CA LEU A 137 1.84 12.11 -2.81
C LEU A 137 0.61 11.35 -2.30
N SER A 138 -0.04 11.84 -1.25
CA SER A 138 -1.24 11.20 -0.70
C SER A 138 -2.37 11.16 -1.72
N ARG A 139 -2.59 12.25 -2.48
CA ARG A 139 -3.57 12.28 -3.57
C ARG A 139 -3.21 11.30 -4.69
N ALA A 140 -1.95 11.26 -5.12
CA ALA A 140 -1.52 10.33 -6.15
C ALA A 140 -1.77 8.87 -5.71
N LEU A 141 -1.39 8.52 -4.47
CA LEU A 141 -1.66 7.21 -3.89
C LEU A 141 -3.17 6.91 -3.86
N TYR A 142 -3.98 7.86 -3.38
CA TYR A 142 -5.43 7.71 -3.32
C TYR A 142 -6.04 7.37 -4.68
N PHE A 143 -5.72 8.14 -5.73
CA PHE A 143 -6.27 7.89 -7.07
C PHE A 143 -5.75 6.59 -7.69
N THR A 144 -4.48 6.22 -7.45
CA THR A 144 -3.93 4.93 -7.87
C THR A 144 -4.69 3.76 -7.23
N VAL A 145 -4.95 3.83 -5.92
CA VAL A 145 -5.66 2.79 -5.19
C VAL A 145 -7.13 2.74 -5.62
N LYS A 146 -7.78 3.89 -5.76
CA LYS A 146 -9.16 4.00 -6.24
C LYS A 146 -9.32 3.33 -7.60
N ALA A 147 -8.47 3.67 -8.57
CA ALA A 147 -8.52 3.09 -9.90
C ALA A 147 -8.24 1.58 -9.91
N ALA A 148 -7.40 1.08 -8.98
CA ALA A 148 -7.16 -0.36 -8.84
C ALA A 148 -8.40 -1.09 -8.29
N LEU A 149 -9.08 -0.51 -7.29
CA LEU A 149 -10.32 -1.05 -6.73
C LEU A 149 -11.48 -1.02 -7.73
N GLU A 150 -11.66 0.08 -8.46
CA GLU A 150 -12.71 0.19 -9.50
C GLU A 150 -12.55 -0.88 -10.58
N LYS A 151 -11.31 -1.18 -11.00
CA LYS A 151 -11.01 -2.28 -11.93
C LYS A 151 -11.36 -3.66 -11.34
N ILE A 152 -11.19 -3.86 -10.04
CA ILE A 152 -11.54 -5.12 -9.35
C ILE A 152 -13.05 -5.28 -9.27
N GLU A 153 -13.78 -4.18 -9.02
CA GLU A 153 -15.24 -4.15 -8.96
C GLU A 153 -15.91 -4.28 -10.35
N GLY A 154 -15.13 -4.27 -11.43
CA GLY A 154 -15.65 -4.32 -12.80
C GLY A 154 -16.33 -3.02 -13.24
N LYS A 155 -16.02 -1.89 -12.58
CA LYS A 155 -16.47 -0.57 -13.01
C LYS A 155 -15.54 -0.11 -14.14
N GLU A 156 -16.06 -0.05 -15.37
CA GLU A 156 -15.34 0.59 -16.48
C GLU A 156 -15.09 2.06 -16.12
N ILE A 157 -13.85 2.51 -16.27
CA ILE A 157 -13.50 3.91 -16.08
C ILE A 157 -14.04 4.64 -17.31
N GLU A 158 -15.18 5.33 -17.16
CA GLU A 158 -15.59 6.34 -18.12
C GLU A 158 -14.53 7.45 -18.11
N ALA A 159 -13.75 7.54 -19.19
CA ALA A 159 -12.80 8.62 -19.37
C ALA A 159 -13.58 9.90 -19.73
N GLU A 160 -13.61 10.87 -18.81
CA GLU A 160 -13.93 12.27 -19.12
C GLU A 160 -12.78 12.96 -19.89
#